data_AF-A0A523H997-F1
#
_entry.id   AF-A0A523H997-F1
#
_cell.length_a   1.000
_cell.length_b   1.000
_cell.length_c   1.000
_cell.angle_alpha   90.00
_cell.angle_beta   90.00
_cell.angle_gamma   90.00
#
_symmetry.space_group_name_H-M   'P 1'
#
loop_
_entity.id
_entity.type
_entity.pdbx_description
1 polymer ?
#
loop_
_entity_poly.entity_id
_entity_poly.type
_entity_poly.pdbx_seq_one_letter_code
_entity_poly.pdbx_strand_id
1 'polypeptide(L)'
;MNWSFSPTNSFYKFCAVTGLIIMLAPMATLTWLFVYTEDLVGKIQLSSANIRIDVWHQELLSKLEENSSEPSSIEERKRRIGVEIANTTALRKTLAKQNADIKKANRYLGYVIVVGIPVVILYLVGWVLAIFGFKYWYKFQLLKGTKS
;
A
#
# COMPACT_ATOMS: atom_id res chain seq x y z
N MET A 1 -39.64 -33.92 -4.19
CA MET A 1 -39.14 -33.63 -5.56
C MET A 1 -37.63 -33.53 -5.51
N ASN A 2 -36.91 -34.57 -5.93
CA ASN A 2 -35.45 -34.52 -6.04
C ASN A 2 -35.09 -33.92 -7.39
N TRP A 3 -34.71 -32.64 -7.41
CA TRP A 3 -34.13 -31.99 -8.58
C TRP A 3 -32.69 -32.47 -8.75
N SER A 4 -32.51 -33.62 -9.40
CA SER A 4 -31.20 -34.06 -9.87
C SER A 4 -30.88 -33.29 -11.16
N PHE A 5 -30.29 -32.11 -11.02
CA PHE A 5 -29.58 -31.47 -12.13
C PHE A 5 -28.31 -32.29 -12.38
N SER A 6 -28.29 -33.10 -13.43
CA SER A 6 -27.06 -33.76 -13.87
C SER A 6 -26.11 -32.68 -14.35
N PRO A 7 -24.96 -32.43 -13.68
CA PRO A 7 -24.12 -31.30 -14.05
C PRO A 7 -23.47 -31.58 -15.41
N THR A 8 -23.62 -30.66 -16.35
CA THR A 8 -23.05 -30.78 -17.69
C THR A 8 -21.56 -30.44 -17.70
N ASN A 9 -20.82 -30.89 -18.70
CA ASN A 9 -19.42 -30.52 -18.94
C ASN A 9 -19.16 -29.00 -18.83
N SER A 10 -20.12 -28.20 -19.31
CA SER A 10 -20.06 -26.73 -19.25
C SER A 10 -20.10 -26.19 -17.81
N PHE A 11 -20.83 -26.84 -16.90
CA PHE A 11 -20.90 -26.45 -15.50
C PHE A 11 -19.55 -26.63 -14.80
N TYR A 12 -18.88 -27.78 -15.00
CA TYR A 12 -17.58 -28.03 -14.38
C TYR A 12 -16.48 -27.11 -14.93
N LYS A 13 -16.51 -26.82 -16.24
CA LYS A 13 -15.62 -25.82 -16.85
C LYS A 13 -15.87 -24.43 -16.28
N PHE A 14 -17.14 -24.03 -16.10
CA PHE A 14 -17.49 -22.77 -15.46
C PHE A 14 -16.96 -22.70 -14.02
N CYS A 15 -17.19 -23.73 -13.19
CA CYS A 15 -16.65 -23.78 -11.83
C CYS A 15 -15.12 -23.68 -11.80
N ALA A 16 -14.42 -24.32 -12.74
CA ALA A 16 -12.96 -24.26 -12.82
C ALA A 16 -12.44 -22.84 -13.10
N VAL A 17 -13.01 -22.19 -14.11
CA VAL A 17 -12.60 -20.82 -14.53
C VAL A 17 -13.00 -19.79 -13.49
N THR A 18 -14.23 -19.87 -12.98
CA THR A 18 -14.72 -18.94 -11.95
C THR A 18 -13.94 -19.09 -10.65
N GLY A 19 -13.58 -20.33 -10.26
CA GLY A 19 -12.70 -20.58 -9.11
C GLY A 19 -11.33 -19.92 -9.26
N LEU A 20 -10.72 -19.99 -10.45
CA LEU A 20 -9.47 -19.29 -10.76
C LEU A 20 -9.61 -17.77 -10.68
N ILE A 21 -10.68 -17.19 -11.23
CA ILE A 21 -10.90 -15.73 -11.21
C ILE A 21 -11.07 -15.24 -9.77
N ILE A 22 -11.88 -15.93 -8.97
CA ILE A 22 -12.10 -15.61 -7.56
C ILE A 22 -10.80 -15.72 -6.74
N MET A 23 -9.88 -16.59 -7.16
CA MET A 23 -8.58 -16.74 -6.49
C MET A 23 -7.59 -15.64 -6.90
N LEU A 24 -7.45 -15.37 -8.21
CA LEU A 24 -6.39 -14.53 -8.75
C LEU A 24 -6.68 -13.03 -8.64
N ALA A 25 -7.93 -12.60 -8.90
CA ALA A 25 -8.25 -11.18 -8.92
C ALA A 25 -8.09 -10.49 -7.55
N PRO A 26 -8.59 -11.08 -6.44
CA PRO A 26 -8.39 -10.51 -5.10
C PRO A 26 -6.92 -10.54 -4.68
N MET A 27 -6.18 -11.58 -5.03
CA MET A 27 -4.74 -11.66 -4.74
C MET A 27 -3.93 -10.59 -5.46
N ALA A 28 -4.18 -10.38 -6.77
CA ALA A 28 -3.52 -9.31 -7.52
C ALA A 28 -3.81 -7.92 -6.92
N THR A 29 -5.05 -7.70 -6.48
CA THR A 29 -5.46 -6.45 -5.82
C THR A 29 -4.74 -6.27 -4.48
N LEU A 30 -4.62 -7.33 -3.68
CA LEU A 30 -3.90 -7.31 -2.41
C LEU A 30 -2.41 -7.03 -2.60
N THR A 31 -1.78 -7.66 -3.61
CA THR A 31 -0.37 -7.40 -3.96
C THR A 31 -0.16 -5.95 -4.38
N TRP A 32 -1.03 -5.40 -5.23
CA TRP A 32 -0.95 -4.00 -5.64
C TRP A 32 -1.08 -3.04 -4.44
N LEU A 33 -2.02 -3.32 -3.54
CA LEU A 33 -2.21 -2.53 -2.33
C LEU A 33 -0.98 -2.60 -1.41
N PHE A 34 -0.35 -3.77 -1.29
CA PHE A 34 0.85 -3.96 -0.50
C PHE A 34 2.03 -3.15 -1.06
N VAL A 35 2.31 -3.27 -2.36
CA VAL A 35 3.39 -2.51 -3.03
C VAL A 35 3.18 -1.01 -2.89
N TYR A 36 1.95 -0.54 -3.08
CA TYR A 36 1.62 0.88 -2.92
C TYR A 36 1.83 1.36 -1.47
N THR A 37 1.51 0.51 -0.49
CA THR A 37 1.70 0.83 0.93
C THR A 37 3.19 0.88 1.29
N GLU A 38 4.00 -0.05 0.78
CA GLU A 38 5.46 -0.01 0.97
C GLU A 38 6.10 1.24 0.35
N ASP A 39 5.71 1.62 -0.88
CA ASP A 39 6.19 2.84 -1.53
C ASP A 39 5.85 4.11 -0.70
N LEU A 40 4.63 4.17 -0.15
CA LEU A 40 4.22 5.24 0.77
C LEU A 40 5.10 5.29 2.02
N VAL A 41 5.36 4.14 2.65
CA VAL A 41 6.22 4.06 3.84
C VAL A 41 7.65 4.48 3.51
N GLY A 42 8.20 4.02 2.39
CA GLY A 42 9.54 4.40 1.94
C GLY A 42 9.67 5.90 1.70
N LYS A 43 8.69 6.52 1.03
CA LYS A 43 8.64 7.97 0.81
C LYS A 43 8.59 8.75 2.13
N ILE A 44 7.84 8.27 3.11
CA ILE A 44 7.74 8.88 4.44
C ILE A 44 9.08 8.79 5.17
N GLN A 45 9.75 7.63 5.16
CA GLN A 45 11.06 7.46 5.79
C GLN A 45 12.10 8.40 5.18
N LEU A 46 12.13 8.48 3.85
CA LEU A 46 13.07 9.35 3.12
C LEU A 46 12.80 10.83 3.40
N SER A 47 11.52 11.23 3.41
CA SER A 47 11.11 12.58 3.78
C SER A 47 11.52 12.90 5.22
N SER A 48 11.30 11.98 6.16
CA SER A 48 11.65 12.17 7.58
C SER A 48 13.15 12.34 7.76
N ALA A 49 13.96 11.57 7.04
CA ALA A 49 15.41 11.72 7.01
C ALA A 49 15.84 13.11 6.51
N ASN A 50 15.22 13.60 5.43
CA ASN A 50 15.52 14.94 4.90
C ASN A 50 15.21 16.05 5.91
N ILE A 51 14.06 16.02 6.57
CA ILE A 51 13.75 17.02 7.61
C ILE A 51 14.76 16.97 8.75
N ARG A 52 15.19 15.78 9.17
CA ARG A 52 16.20 15.65 10.22
C ARG A 52 17.54 16.27 9.82
N ILE A 53 17.93 16.11 8.56
CA ILE A 53 19.12 16.75 7.99
C ILE A 53 18.94 18.27 7.98
N ASP A 54 17.81 18.78 7.50
CA ASP A 54 17.53 20.22 7.44
C ASP A 54 17.56 20.89 8.83
N VAL A 55 16.94 20.25 9.83
CA VAL A 55 16.95 20.73 11.23
C VAL A 55 18.37 20.75 11.78
N TRP A 56 19.14 19.68 11.56
CA TRP A 56 20.52 19.60 12.02
C TRP A 56 21.41 20.65 11.35
N HIS A 57 21.22 20.89 10.04
CA HIS A 57 21.95 21.93 9.31
C HIS A 57 21.61 23.33 9.83
N GLN A 58 20.34 23.60 10.12
CA GLN A 58 19.93 24.87 10.74
C GLN A 58 20.54 25.07 12.14
N GLU A 59 20.58 24.02 12.97
CA GLU A 59 21.17 24.11 14.31
C GLU A 59 22.69 24.32 14.27
N LEU A 60 23.36 23.78 13.24
CA LEU A 60 24.79 24.03 13.00
C LEU A 60 25.04 25.48 12.60
N LEU A 61 24.23 26.01 11.68
CA LEU A 61 24.32 27.39 11.23
C LEU A 61 24.06 28.38 12.37
N SER A 62 23.07 28.12 13.23
CA SER A 62 22.79 29.01 14.38
C SER A 62 23.94 29.03 15.39
N LYS A 63 24.57 27.88 15.67
CA LYS A 63 25.75 27.81 16.56
C LYS A 63 26.98 28.49 15.97
N LEU A 64 27.20 28.39 14.65
CA LEU A 64 28.27 29.10 13.96
C LEU A 64 28.08 30.62 14.02
N GLU A 65 26.84 31.07 13.82
CA GLU A 65 26.49 32.48 13.85
C GLU A 65 26.62 33.09 15.24
N GLU A 66 26.20 32.38 16.29
CA GLU A 66 26.36 32.78 17.69
C GLU A 66 27.83 33.00 18.10
N ASN A 67 28.73 32.13 17.60
CA ASN A 67 30.17 32.22 17.85
C ASN A 67 30.90 33.27 16.99
N SER A 68 30.29 33.78 15.92
CA SER A 68 30.91 34.74 14.98
C SER A 68 30.75 36.21 15.38
N SER A 69 30.58 36.47 16.68
CA SER A 69 30.06 37.71 17.28
C SER A 69 30.76 39.02 16.84
N GLU A 70 30.39 39.56 15.68
CA GLU A 70 30.54 40.99 15.34
C GLU A 70 29.23 41.74 15.59
N PRO A 71 29.27 43.01 16.04
CA PRO A 71 28.07 43.77 16.37
C PRO A 71 27.32 44.16 15.09
N SER A 72 26.33 43.36 14.71
CA SER A 72 25.47 43.65 13.55
C SER A 72 24.54 44.83 13.81
N SER A 73 24.28 45.60 12.76
CA SER A 73 23.31 46.70 12.77
C SER A 73 21.88 46.24 13.14
N ILE A 74 21.05 47.15 13.66
CA ILE A 74 19.62 46.87 13.99
C ILE A 74 18.85 46.35 12.75
N GLU A 75 19.25 46.79 11.57
CA GLU A 75 18.63 46.42 10.30
C GLU A 75 18.98 44.97 9.87
N GLU A 76 20.21 44.52 10.12
CA GLU A 76 20.60 43.10 9.99
C GLU A 76 19.87 42.22 10.99
N ARG A 77 19.68 42.69 12.24
CA ARG A 77 18.88 41.95 13.23
C ARG A 77 17.43 41.75 12.77
N LYS A 78 16.79 42.78 12.21
CA LYS A 78 15.44 42.67 11.63
C LYS A 78 15.39 41.71 10.45
N ARG A 79 16.40 41.75 9.56
CA ARG A 79 16.50 40.80 8.43
C ARG A 79 16.64 39.37 8.91
N ARG A 80 17.48 39.11 9.91
CA ARG A 80 17.67 37.76 10.48
C ARG A 80 16.41 37.19 11.11
N ILE A 81 15.71 37.98 11.92
CA ILE A 81 14.43 37.58 12.52
C ILE A 81 13.39 37.25 11.41
N GLY A 82 13.35 38.04 10.33
CA GLY A 82 12.49 37.76 9.19
C GLY A 82 12.80 36.44 8.49
N VAL A 83 14.10 36.13 8.31
CA VAL A 83 14.56 34.86 7.73
C VAL A 83 14.24 33.68 8.66
N GLU A 84 14.46 33.83 9.97
CA GLU A 84 14.18 32.79 10.97
C GLU A 84 12.68 32.47 11.07
N ILE A 85 11.82 33.49 11.03
CA ILE A 85 10.35 33.32 10.96
C ILE A 85 9.93 32.63 9.67
N ALA A 86 10.52 32.99 8.52
CA ALA A 86 10.21 32.33 7.26
C ALA A 86 10.64 30.85 7.28
N ASN A 87 11.82 30.56 7.84
CA ASN A 87 12.37 29.21 7.94
C ASN A 87 11.54 28.33 8.86
N THR A 88 11.19 28.81 10.05
CA THR A 88 10.32 28.09 11.00
C THR A 88 8.91 27.85 10.43
N THR A 89 8.38 28.79 9.65
CA THR A 89 7.10 28.63 8.96
C THR A 89 7.18 27.57 7.86
N ALA A 90 8.27 27.54 7.07
CA ALA A 90 8.51 26.51 6.08
C ALA A 90 8.62 25.13 6.74
N LEU A 91 9.40 25.03 7.83
CA LEU A 91 9.59 23.79 8.58
C LEU A 91 8.28 23.23 9.14
N ARG A 92 7.43 24.10 9.70
CA ARG A 92 6.08 23.73 10.19
C ARG A 92 5.19 23.19 9.08
N LYS A 93 5.23 23.79 7.87
CA LYS A 93 4.47 23.29 6.71
C LYS A 93 4.95 21.89 6.31
N THR A 94 6.26 21.65 6.28
CA THR A 94 6.84 20.34 5.93
C THR A 94 6.47 19.27 6.97
N LEU A 95 6.52 19.61 8.26
CA LEU A 95 6.09 18.74 9.36
C LEU A 95 4.59 18.40 9.30
N ALA A 96 3.74 19.39 9.01
CA ALA A 96 2.31 19.16 8.85
C ALA A 96 2.00 18.23 7.68
N LYS A 97 2.71 18.40 6.55
CA LYS A 97 2.59 17.52 5.38
C LYS A 97 3.02 16.09 5.71
N GLN A 98 4.14 15.91 6.40
CA GLN A 98 4.57 14.58 6.84
C GLN A 98 3.58 13.91 7.78
N ASN A 99 3.04 14.63 8.75
CA ASN A 99 2.02 14.08 9.64
C ASN A 99 0.77 13.63 8.88
N ALA A 100 0.37 14.36 7.83
CA ALA A 100 -0.72 13.95 6.96
C ALA A 100 -0.37 12.66 6.17
N ASP A 101 0.85 12.57 5.65
CA ASP A 101 1.33 11.39 4.90
C ASP A 101 1.45 10.15 5.81
N ILE A 102 1.98 10.28 7.03
CA ILE A 102 2.02 9.22 8.05
C ILE A 102 0.61 8.73 8.37
N LYS A 103 -0.32 9.66 8.62
CA LYS A 103 -1.73 9.32 8.89
C LYS A 103 -2.39 8.63 7.70
N LYS A 104 -1.96 8.93 6.47
CA LYS A 104 -2.43 8.27 5.26
C LYS A 104 -1.86 6.86 5.16
N ALA A 105 -0.55 6.66 5.34
CA ALA A 105 0.08 5.35 5.32
C ALA A 105 -0.49 4.40 6.39
N ASN A 106 -0.70 4.87 7.62
CA ASN A 106 -1.32 4.06 8.68
C ASN A 106 -2.74 3.62 8.32
N ARG A 107 -3.51 4.44 7.59
CA ARG A 107 -4.84 4.04 7.09
C ARG A 107 -4.74 2.92 6.06
N TYR A 108 -3.80 3.00 5.12
CA TYR A 108 -3.59 1.95 4.12
C TYR A 108 -3.08 0.64 4.72
N LEU A 109 -2.18 0.70 5.70
CA LEU A 109 -1.79 -0.46 6.51
C LEU A 109 -3.01 -1.12 7.19
N GLY A 110 -3.90 -0.31 7.76
CA GLY A 110 -5.16 -0.81 8.30
C GLY A 110 -6.03 -1.49 7.24
N TYR A 111 -6.14 -0.92 6.03
CA TYR A 111 -6.87 -1.55 4.93
C TYR A 111 -6.26 -2.87 4.47
N VAL A 112 -4.93 -2.99 4.42
CA VAL A 112 -4.27 -4.27 4.08
C VAL A 112 -4.68 -5.38 5.06
N ILE A 113 -4.73 -5.08 6.36
CA ILE A 113 -5.14 -6.07 7.38
C ILE A 113 -6.62 -6.44 7.22
N VAL A 114 -7.50 -5.44 7.06
CA VAL A 114 -8.95 -5.65 6.96
C VAL A 114 -9.33 -6.36 5.66
N VAL A 115 -8.68 -6.04 4.54
CA VAL A 115 -8.92 -6.65 3.23
C VAL A 115 -8.22 -8.00 3.08
N GLY A 116 -7.12 -8.25 3.82
CA GLY A 116 -6.40 -9.51 3.78
C GLY A 116 -7.27 -10.72 4.17
N ILE A 117 -8.06 -10.60 5.23
CA ILE A 117 -8.94 -11.67 5.72
C ILE A 117 -9.95 -12.13 4.64
N PRO A 118 -10.79 -11.25 4.04
CA PRO A 118 -11.71 -11.67 2.99
C PRO A 118 -11.00 -12.17 1.73
N VAL A 119 -9.82 -11.66 1.39
CA VAL A 119 -9.02 -12.17 0.26
C VAL A 119 -8.59 -13.62 0.49
N VAL A 120 -8.15 -13.97 1.70
CA VAL A 120 -7.79 -15.36 2.06
C VAL A 120 -9.02 -16.28 1.99
N ILE A 121 -10.17 -15.82 2.46
CA ILE A 121 -11.43 -16.59 2.36
C ILE A 121 -11.80 -16.83 0.89
N LEU A 122 -11.77 -15.77 0.06
CA LEU A 122 -12.05 -15.88 -1.38
C LEU A 122 -11.05 -16.82 -2.07
N TYR A 123 -9.77 -16.75 -1.70
CA TYR A 123 -8.75 -17.66 -2.21
C TYR A 123 -9.09 -19.12 -1.93
N LEU A 124 -9.46 -19.45 -0.69
CA LEU A 124 -9.83 -20.82 -0.31
C LEU A 124 -11.10 -21.29 -1.05
N VAL A 125 -12.11 -20.44 -1.15
CA VAL A 125 -13.34 -20.74 -1.89
C VAL A 125 -13.05 -20.96 -3.38
N GLY A 126 -12.26 -20.08 -3.99
CA GLY A 126 -11.83 -20.18 -5.38
C GLY A 126 -11.02 -21.45 -5.64
N TRP A 127 -10.13 -21.81 -4.72
CA TRP A 127 -9.32 -23.03 -4.79
C TRP A 127 -10.18 -24.30 -4.78
N VAL A 128 -11.16 -24.39 -3.85
CA VAL A 128 -12.09 -25.52 -3.78
C VAL A 128 -12.94 -25.63 -5.05
N LEU A 129 -13.46 -24.50 -5.55
CA LEU A 129 -14.23 -24.46 -6.80
C LEU A 129 -13.40 -24.86 -8.01
N ALA A 130 -12.14 -24.42 -8.07
CA ALA A 130 -11.22 -24.76 -9.14
C ALA A 130 -10.89 -26.25 -9.14
N ILE A 131 -10.53 -26.82 -7.99
CA ILE A 131 -10.25 -28.25 -7.84
C ILE A 131 -11.47 -29.08 -8.24
N PHE A 132 -12.65 -28.71 -7.74
CA PHE A 132 -13.89 -29.40 -8.08
C PHE A 132 -14.14 -29.33 -9.59
N GLY A 133 -14.10 -28.13 -10.18
CA GLY A 133 -14.31 -27.92 -11.60
C GLY A 133 -13.34 -28.72 -12.47
N PHE A 134 -12.03 -28.62 -12.22
CA PHE A 134 -11.02 -29.34 -13.00
C PHE A 134 -11.14 -30.86 -12.85
N LYS A 135 -11.35 -31.36 -11.64
CA LYS A 135 -11.46 -32.81 -11.37
C LYS A 135 -12.61 -33.44 -12.16
N TYR A 136 -13.80 -32.83 -12.12
CA TYR A 136 -14.97 -33.38 -12.79
C TYR A 136 -14.97 -33.11 -14.29
N TRP A 137 -14.43 -31.96 -14.73
CA TRP A 137 -14.23 -31.68 -16.16
C TRP A 137 -13.31 -32.72 -16.80
N TYR A 138 -12.16 -33.00 -16.17
CA TYR A 138 -11.21 -33.99 -16.66
C TYR A 138 -11.83 -35.40 -16.72
N LYS A 139 -12.58 -35.80 -15.68
CA LYS A 139 -13.29 -37.09 -15.65
C LYS A 139 -14.32 -37.20 -16.80
N PHE A 140 -15.01 -36.10 -17.13
CA PHE A 140 -15.97 -36.07 -18.24
C PHE A 140 -15.28 -36.18 -19.61
N GLN A 141 -14.12 -35.55 -19.79
CA GLN A 141 -13.31 -35.67 -21.01
C GLN A 141 -12.82 -37.12 -21.22
N LEU A 142 -12.32 -37.78 -20.17
CA LEU A 142 -11.87 -39.17 -20.24
C LEU A 142 -13.00 -40.15 -20.62
N LEU A 143 -14.21 -39.93 -20.09
CA LEU A 143 -15.39 -40.74 -20.43
C LEU A 143 -15.88 -40.52 -21.86
N LYS A 144 -15.60 -39.35 -22.45
CA LYS A 144 -15.94 -39.05 -23.83
C LYS A 144 -14.91 -39.63 -24.81
N GLY A 145 -13.63 -39.62 -24.43
CA GLY A 145 -12.53 -40.20 -25.23
C GLY A 145 -12.52 -41.73 -25.28
N THR A 146 -13.09 -42.41 -24.29
CA THR A 146 -13.21 -43.89 -24.25
C THR A 146 -14.43 -44.44 -25.00
N LYS A 147 -15.32 -43.56 -25.49
CA LYS A 147 -16.52 -43.93 -26.28
C LYS A 147 -16.39 -43.62 -27.78
N SER A 148 -15.23 -43.14 -28.22
CA SER A 148 -14.89 -42.92 -29.63
C SER A 148 -13.96 -44.03 -30.13
#